data_AF-A0A536Q863-F1
#
_entry.id   AF-A0A536Q863-F1
#
_cell.length_a   1.000
_cell.length_b   1.000
_cell.length_c   1.000
_cell.angle_alpha   90.00
_cell.angle_beta   90.00
_cell.angle_gamma   90.00
#
_symmetry.space_group_name_H-M   'P 1'
#
loop_
_entity.id
_entity.type
_entity.pdbx_description
1 polymer ?
#
loop_
_entity_poly.entity_id
_entity_poly.type
_entity_poly.pdbx_seq_one_letter_code
_entity_poly.pdbx_strand_id
1 'polypeptide(L)'
;MSVDDLGPITERLAALDEPIRHWQAARERAFAAKFTPKQGKLSTLMGRLPTAAAATAGVGPGPREQVFALLDEICDLYARSDTSRCAIIRGLVHQHEAHLLLGEYMGNAARMLGSGGRSVWLERGIAALSIDDQRRDYRDWLLSLGDLYLAGIKAKLDPAPVLLRIAERSNRERHRAAPTATRDVLEGFEQSAYFGTTILPHFKQ
;
A
#
# COMPACT_ATOMS: atom_id res chain seq x y z
N MET A 1 24.18 12.83 4.87
CA MET A 1 23.23 13.18 3.78
C MET A 1 22.14 14.03 4.39
N SER A 2 22.08 15.31 4.05
CA SER A 2 21.19 16.31 4.68
C SER A 2 19.73 16.14 4.23
N VAL A 3 18.84 16.96 4.79
CA VAL A 3 17.43 17.07 4.39
C VAL A 3 17.28 17.53 2.93
N ASP A 4 18.30 18.19 2.38
CA ASP A 4 18.32 18.72 1.01
C ASP A 4 18.21 17.64 -0.08
N ASP A 5 18.61 16.41 0.22
CA ASP A 5 18.57 15.28 -0.73
C ASP A 5 17.14 14.80 -1.04
N LEU A 6 16.11 15.29 -0.34
CA LEU A 6 14.69 14.95 -0.59
C LEU A 6 13.97 15.95 -1.50
N GLY A 7 14.62 17.07 -1.86
CA GLY A 7 14.04 18.10 -2.73
C GLY A 7 13.51 17.54 -4.06
N PRO A 8 14.31 16.77 -4.83
CA PRO A 8 13.87 16.20 -6.10
C PRO A 8 12.69 15.23 -5.96
N ILE A 9 12.61 14.45 -4.87
CA ILE A 9 11.46 13.57 -4.60
C ILE A 9 10.21 14.39 -4.31
N THR A 10 10.35 15.45 -3.53
CA THR A 10 9.25 16.36 -3.17
C THR A 10 8.65 17.02 -4.40
N GLU A 11 9.48 17.57 -5.29
CA GLU A 11 9.04 18.20 -6.54
C GLU A 11 8.30 17.20 -7.45
N ARG A 12 8.81 15.96 -7.56
CA ARG A 12 8.18 14.91 -8.36
C ARG A 12 6.86 14.43 -7.76
N LEU A 13 6.73 14.37 -6.44
CA LEU A 13 5.45 14.09 -5.78
C LEU A 13 4.44 15.21 -6.08
N ALA A 14 4.83 16.47 -5.89
CA ALA A 14 3.98 17.63 -6.18
C ALA A 14 3.51 17.66 -7.65
N ALA A 15 4.41 17.34 -8.60
CA ALA A 15 4.07 17.29 -10.02
C ALA A 15 3.01 16.22 -10.37
N LEU A 16 2.85 15.19 -9.53
CA LEU A 16 1.86 14.12 -9.73
C LEU A 16 0.52 14.39 -9.04
N ASP A 17 0.44 15.37 -8.15
CA ASP A 17 -0.77 15.64 -7.37
C ASP A 17 -1.99 15.98 -8.24
N GLU A 18 -1.85 16.93 -9.16
CA GLU A 18 -2.94 17.31 -10.05
C GLU A 18 -3.35 16.16 -11.00
N PRO A 19 -2.42 15.46 -11.68
CA PRO A 19 -2.75 14.25 -12.45
C PRO A 19 -3.51 13.19 -11.65
N ILE A 20 -3.10 12.91 -10.40
CA ILE A 20 -3.77 11.93 -9.54
C ILE A 20 -5.18 12.39 -9.20
N ARG A 21 -5.36 13.65 -8.78
CA ARG A 21 -6.69 14.21 -8.47
C ARG A 21 -7.64 14.13 -9.66
N HIS A 22 -7.19 14.54 -10.84
CA HIS A 22 -8.01 14.47 -12.05
C HIS A 22 -8.40 13.05 -12.41
N TRP A 23 -7.47 12.10 -12.31
CA TRP A 23 -7.73 10.70 -12.56
C TRP A 23 -8.70 10.08 -11.54
N GLN A 24 -8.51 10.34 -10.25
CA GLN A 24 -9.42 9.87 -9.19
C GLN A 24 -10.83 10.45 -9.38
N ALA A 25 -10.94 11.74 -9.68
CA ALA A 25 -12.23 12.36 -9.95
C ALA A 25 -12.92 11.75 -11.19
N ALA A 26 -12.17 11.40 -12.23
CA ALA A 26 -12.72 10.72 -13.40
C ALA A 26 -13.20 9.30 -13.06
N ARG A 27 -12.43 8.55 -12.26
CA ARG A 27 -12.81 7.22 -11.74
C ARG A 27 -14.08 7.27 -10.91
N GLU A 28 -14.16 8.21 -9.96
CA GLU A 28 -15.33 8.39 -9.11
C GLU A 28 -16.58 8.74 -9.94
N ARG A 29 -16.46 9.65 -10.91
CA ARG A 29 -17.56 9.97 -11.84
C ARG A 29 -18.02 8.75 -12.64
N ALA A 30 -17.08 7.96 -13.16
CA ALA A 30 -17.40 6.75 -13.91
C ALA A 30 -18.09 5.69 -13.05
N PHE A 31 -17.63 5.50 -11.80
CA PHE A 31 -18.24 4.61 -10.84
C PHE A 31 -19.67 5.07 -10.49
N ALA A 32 -19.83 6.32 -10.06
CA ALA A 32 -21.11 6.89 -9.65
C ALA A 32 -22.17 6.87 -10.76
N ALA A 33 -21.77 7.04 -12.02
CA ALA A 33 -22.66 6.94 -13.18
C ALA A 33 -23.27 5.53 -13.37
N LYS A 34 -22.62 4.48 -12.83
CA LYS A 34 -23.11 3.09 -12.89
C LYS A 34 -23.60 2.58 -11.54
N PHE A 35 -23.23 3.25 -10.46
CA PHE A 35 -23.53 2.86 -9.09
C PHE A 35 -24.21 4.00 -8.34
N THR A 36 -25.53 4.12 -8.49
CA THR A 36 -26.33 5.12 -7.77
C THR A 36 -26.86 4.53 -6.46
N PRO A 37 -26.35 4.97 -5.29
CA PRO A 37 -26.65 4.31 -4.01
C PRO A 37 -28.07 4.56 -3.48
N LYS A 38 -28.83 5.48 -4.07
CA LYS A 38 -30.13 5.93 -3.53
C LYS A 38 -31.36 5.15 -4.03
N GLN A 39 -31.20 4.09 -4.81
CA GLN A 39 -32.36 3.36 -5.39
C GLN A 39 -32.16 1.83 -5.41
N GLY A 40 -32.97 1.10 -4.63
CA GLY A 40 -33.18 -0.34 -4.76
C GLY A 40 -32.80 -1.20 -3.55
N LYS A 41 -33.07 -2.51 -3.65
CA LYS A 41 -32.65 -3.53 -2.67
C LYS A 41 -31.13 -3.73 -2.73
N LEU A 42 -30.51 -4.10 -1.61
CA LEU A 42 -29.05 -4.35 -1.53
C LEU A 42 -28.56 -5.37 -2.58
N SER A 43 -29.34 -6.41 -2.89
CA SER A 43 -29.00 -7.38 -3.94
C SER A 43 -28.89 -6.76 -5.33
N THR A 44 -29.77 -5.82 -5.67
CA THR A 44 -29.72 -5.05 -6.92
C THR A 44 -28.51 -4.12 -6.96
N LEU A 45 -28.15 -3.55 -5.80
CA LEU A 45 -26.94 -2.73 -5.66
C LEU A 45 -25.68 -3.58 -5.89
N MET A 46 -25.58 -4.74 -5.24
CA MET A 46 -24.45 -5.67 -5.39
C MET A 46 -24.32 -6.18 -6.84
N GLY A 47 -25.43 -6.43 -7.53
CA GLY A 47 -25.42 -6.80 -8.95
C GLY A 47 -24.82 -5.73 -9.88
N ARG A 48 -24.81 -4.45 -9.47
CA ARG A 48 -24.23 -3.34 -10.25
C ARG A 48 -22.73 -3.13 -9.98
N LEU A 49 -22.18 -3.70 -8.92
CA LEU A 49 -20.76 -3.54 -8.57
C LEU A 49 -19.81 -3.93 -9.71
N PRO A 50 -19.97 -5.08 -10.39
CA PRO A 50 -19.06 -5.46 -11.47
C PRO A 50 -19.07 -4.45 -12.63
N THR A 51 -20.25 -3.94 -12.99
CA THR A 51 -20.40 -2.93 -14.06
C THR A 51 -19.77 -1.60 -13.66
N ALA A 52 -19.94 -1.17 -12.41
CA ALA A 52 -19.34 0.05 -11.91
C ALA A 52 -17.80 -0.04 -11.79
N ALA A 53 -17.29 -1.19 -11.36
CA ALA A 53 -15.87 -1.50 -11.35
C ALA A 53 -15.30 -1.49 -12.79
N ALA A 54 -16.00 -2.09 -13.75
CA ALA A 54 -15.59 -2.08 -15.16
C ALA A 54 -15.58 -0.66 -15.76
N ALA A 55 -16.58 0.17 -15.43
CA ALA A 55 -16.59 1.57 -15.87
C ALA A 55 -15.42 2.37 -15.30
N THR A 56 -15.08 2.12 -14.04
CA THR A 56 -13.91 2.71 -13.39
C THR A 56 -12.61 2.28 -14.07
N ALA A 57 -12.46 0.98 -14.39
CA ALA A 57 -11.31 0.45 -15.12
C ALA A 57 -11.21 1.06 -16.53
N GLY A 58 -12.34 1.36 -17.17
CA GLY A 58 -12.42 1.99 -18.49
C GLY A 58 -11.87 3.43 -18.55
N VAL A 59 -11.68 4.10 -17.40
CA VAL A 59 -10.97 5.40 -17.33
C VAL A 59 -9.48 5.25 -17.66
N GLY A 60 -8.95 4.03 -17.59
CA GLY A 60 -7.55 3.73 -17.87
C GLY A 60 -6.65 3.83 -16.63
N PRO A 61 -5.36 3.52 -16.79
CA PRO A 61 -4.42 3.38 -15.67
C PRO A 61 -4.04 4.72 -15.03
N GLY A 62 -4.29 5.86 -15.68
CA GLY A 62 -3.92 7.18 -15.16
C GLY A 62 -2.42 7.32 -14.93
N PRO A 63 -1.98 8.11 -13.92
CA PRO A 63 -0.57 8.31 -13.62
C PRO A 63 0.08 7.14 -12.85
N ARG A 64 -0.57 5.97 -12.79
CA ARG A 64 -0.17 4.86 -11.91
C ARG A 64 1.26 4.42 -12.14
N GLU A 65 1.69 4.30 -13.39
CA GLU A 65 3.06 3.87 -13.71
C GLU A 65 4.11 4.85 -13.19
N GLN A 66 3.90 6.16 -13.39
CA GLN A 66 4.83 7.19 -12.90
C GLN A 66 4.85 7.23 -11.37
N VAL A 67 3.68 7.08 -10.73
CA VAL A 67 3.57 7.02 -9.27
C VAL A 67 4.28 5.78 -8.74
N PHE A 68 4.11 4.61 -9.36
CA PHE A 68 4.76 3.38 -8.92
C PHE A 68 6.28 3.43 -9.08
N ALA A 69 6.77 3.99 -10.18
CA ALA A 69 8.21 4.21 -10.36
C ALA A 69 8.78 5.15 -9.29
N LEU A 70 8.05 6.20 -8.92
CA LEU A 70 8.47 7.09 -7.82
C LEU A 70 8.39 6.39 -6.45
N LEU A 71 7.35 5.59 -6.21
CA LEU A 71 7.20 4.81 -4.98
C LEU A 71 8.29 3.74 -4.84
N ASP A 72 8.76 3.15 -5.95
CA ASP A 72 9.93 2.27 -5.95
C ASP A 72 11.15 2.97 -5.35
N GLU A 73 11.46 4.17 -5.84
CA GLU A 73 12.59 4.96 -5.35
C GLU A 73 12.42 5.38 -3.89
N ILE A 74 11.21 5.83 -3.51
CA ILE A 74 10.88 6.23 -2.14
C ILE A 74 11.01 5.04 -1.18
N CYS A 75 10.50 3.87 -1.56
CA CYS A 75 10.57 2.67 -0.72
C CYS A 75 12.02 2.17 -0.58
N ASP A 76 12.81 2.21 -1.65
CA ASP A 76 14.23 1.84 -1.61
C ASP A 76 15.04 2.82 -0.74
N LEU A 77 14.70 4.12 -0.77
CA LEU A 77 15.30 5.12 0.10
C LEU A 77 14.89 4.90 1.57
N TYR A 78 13.60 4.64 1.79
CA TYR A 78 13.04 4.38 3.11
C TYR A 78 13.70 3.17 3.79
N ALA A 79 13.83 2.05 3.07
CA ALA A 79 14.43 0.82 3.60
C ALA A 79 15.90 0.99 4.02
N ARG A 80 16.63 1.96 3.43
CA ARG A 80 18.04 2.25 3.74
C ARG A 80 18.24 3.41 4.71
N SER A 81 17.16 4.07 5.12
CA SER A 81 17.20 5.24 5.99
C SER A 81 17.15 4.88 7.48
N ASP A 82 17.54 5.82 8.33
CA ASP A 82 17.29 5.76 9.78
C ASP A 82 15.84 6.17 10.12
N THR A 83 15.43 5.94 11.37
CA THR A 83 14.06 6.19 11.83
C THR A 83 13.63 7.65 11.67
N SER A 84 14.54 8.62 11.87
CA SER A 84 14.23 10.05 11.76
C SER A 84 13.96 10.44 10.31
N ARG A 85 14.80 9.98 9.37
CA ARG A 85 14.59 10.20 7.94
C ARG A 85 13.36 9.46 7.42
N CYS A 86 13.11 8.24 7.91
CA CYS A 86 11.87 7.52 7.62
C CYS A 86 10.63 8.31 8.06
N ALA A 87 10.64 8.98 9.22
CA ALA A 87 9.54 9.83 9.66
C ALA A 87 9.27 10.99 8.69
N ILE A 88 10.33 11.63 8.19
CA ILE A 88 10.22 12.69 7.18
C ILE A 88 9.63 12.14 5.87
N ILE A 89 10.10 10.99 5.38
CA ILE A 89 9.59 10.36 4.16
C ILE A 89 8.09 10.03 4.30
N ARG A 90 7.66 9.49 5.44
CA ARG A 90 6.23 9.25 5.71
C ARG A 90 5.44 10.55 5.63
N GLY A 91 5.91 11.59 6.31
CA GLY A 91 5.28 12.91 6.29
C GLY A 91 5.15 13.47 4.88
N LEU A 92 6.22 13.39 4.10
CA LEU A 92 6.26 13.86 2.72
C LEU A 92 5.24 13.12 1.84
N VAL A 93 5.25 11.78 1.84
CA VAL A 93 4.31 11.00 1.02
C VAL A 93 2.86 11.34 1.37
N HIS A 94 2.53 11.48 2.66
CA HIS A 94 1.17 11.81 3.12
C HIS A 94 0.75 13.27 2.89
N GLN A 95 1.67 14.17 2.54
CA GLN A 95 1.33 15.54 2.12
C GLN A 95 0.91 15.61 0.63
N HIS A 96 1.13 14.53 -0.12
CA HIS A 96 0.88 14.46 -1.55
C HIS A 96 -0.13 13.37 -1.90
N GLU A 97 -0.77 13.48 -3.06
CA GLU A 97 -1.84 12.58 -3.51
C GLU A 97 -1.32 11.17 -3.81
N ALA A 98 -0.02 11.01 -4.02
CA ALA A 98 0.63 9.72 -4.24
C ALA A 98 0.33 8.71 -3.13
N HIS A 99 0.10 9.17 -1.89
CA HIS A 99 -0.30 8.28 -0.80
C HIS A 99 -1.54 7.46 -1.20
N LEU A 100 -2.51 8.03 -1.94
CA LEU A 100 -3.76 7.37 -2.36
C LEU A 100 -3.54 6.07 -3.15
N LEU A 101 -2.37 5.90 -3.74
CA LEU A 101 -2.03 4.73 -4.54
C LEU A 101 -1.19 3.70 -3.78
N LEU A 102 -0.86 3.91 -2.50
CA LEU A 102 -0.06 2.96 -1.71
C LEU A 102 -0.71 1.56 -1.65
N GLY A 103 -2.04 1.49 -1.50
CA GLY A 103 -2.79 0.22 -1.54
C GLY A 103 -2.58 -0.54 -2.85
N GLU A 104 -2.78 0.15 -3.99
CA GLU A 104 -2.58 -0.43 -5.31
C GLU A 104 -1.10 -0.82 -5.54
N TYR A 105 -0.16 -0.04 -5.00
CA TYR A 105 1.27 -0.32 -5.07
C TYR A 105 1.66 -1.58 -4.29
N MET A 106 1.12 -1.77 -3.09
CA MET A 106 1.35 -2.98 -2.28
C MET A 106 0.84 -4.23 -2.98
N GLY A 107 -0.37 -4.17 -3.54
CA GLY A 107 -0.90 -5.27 -4.37
C GLY A 107 -0.05 -5.54 -5.62
N ASN A 108 0.47 -4.48 -6.26
CA ASN A 108 1.42 -4.62 -7.36
C ASN A 108 2.72 -5.30 -6.93
N ALA A 109 3.31 -4.91 -5.80
CA ALA A 109 4.53 -5.52 -5.26
C ALA A 109 4.31 -7.02 -4.96
N ALA A 110 3.21 -7.38 -4.32
CA ALA A 110 2.84 -8.79 -4.09
C ALA A 110 2.69 -9.57 -5.41
N ARG A 111 2.02 -8.99 -6.41
CA ARG A 111 1.89 -9.60 -7.75
C ARG A 111 3.25 -9.78 -8.42
N MET A 112 4.11 -8.77 -8.40
CA MET A 112 5.45 -8.83 -9.00
C MET A 112 6.29 -9.93 -8.34
N LEU A 113 6.22 -10.03 -7.02
CA LEU A 113 6.89 -11.09 -6.27
C LEU A 113 6.36 -12.49 -6.62
N GLY A 114 5.02 -12.65 -6.63
CA GLY A 114 4.37 -13.91 -6.98
C GLY A 114 4.53 -14.33 -8.44
N SER A 115 4.96 -13.43 -9.33
CA SER A 115 5.24 -13.70 -10.76
C SER A 115 6.71 -14.02 -11.04
N GLY A 116 7.51 -14.33 -10.01
CA GLY A 116 8.94 -14.60 -10.17
C GLY A 116 9.83 -13.35 -10.19
N GLY A 117 9.32 -12.21 -9.70
CA GLY A 117 10.10 -10.99 -9.57
C GLY A 117 11.20 -11.09 -8.51
N ARG A 118 12.09 -10.09 -8.49
CA ARG A 118 13.20 -10.00 -7.54
C ARG A 118 12.73 -9.80 -6.10
N SER A 119 13.53 -10.23 -5.14
CA SER A 119 13.27 -10.08 -3.69
C SER A 119 13.05 -8.63 -3.23
N VAL A 120 13.57 -7.64 -3.98
CA VAL A 120 13.34 -6.22 -3.72
C VAL A 120 11.85 -5.85 -3.63
N TRP A 121 10.97 -6.58 -4.32
CA TRP A 121 9.52 -6.33 -4.26
C TRP A 121 8.94 -6.61 -2.88
N LEU A 122 9.50 -7.56 -2.13
CA LEU A 122 9.09 -7.80 -0.74
C LEU A 122 9.48 -6.61 0.14
N GLU A 123 10.72 -6.15 0.05
CA GLU A 123 11.21 -5.03 0.84
C GLU A 123 10.45 -3.73 0.51
N ARG A 124 10.21 -3.46 -0.77
CA ARG A 124 9.40 -2.32 -1.21
C ARG A 124 7.96 -2.40 -0.73
N GLY A 125 7.32 -3.57 -0.82
CA GLY A 125 5.95 -3.76 -0.34
C GLY A 125 5.83 -3.52 1.17
N ILE A 126 6.75 -4.07 1.96
CA ILE A 126 6.75 -3.86 3.42
C ILE A 126 7.11 -2.40 3.77
N ALA A 127 8.02 -1.76 3.04
CA ALA A 127 8.29 -0.33 3.19
C ALA A 127 7.04 0.52 2.88
N ALA A 128 6.30 0.20 1.83
CA ALA A 128 5.05 0.88 1.49
C ALA A 128 3.97 0.72 2.58
N LEU A 129 3.83 -0.47 3.18
CA LEU A 129 2.96 -0.68 4.36
C LEU A 129 3.35 0.23 5.52
N SER A 130 4.65 0.31 5.79
CA SER A 130 5.22 1.16 6.84
C SER A 130 4.99 2.65 6.56
N ILE A 131 5.04 3.04 5.28
CA ILE A 131 4.73 4.41 4.86
C ILE A 131 3.24 4.70 4.98
N ASP A 132 2.36 3.81 4.53
CA ASP A 132 0.90 3.98 4.62
C ASP A 132 0.43 4.14 6.08
N ASP A 133 1.14 3.50 7.02
CA ASP A 133 0.99 3.68 8.47
C ASP A 133 -0.45 3.43 8.97
N GLN A 134 -1.15 2.47 8.33
CA GLN A 134 -2.51 2.06 8.66
C GLN A 134 -3.54 3.22 8.59
N ARG A 135 -3.30 4.24 7.76
CA ARG A 135 -4.06 5.50 7.84
C ARG A 135 -5.45 5.46 7.21
N ARG A 136 -5.66 4.63 6.17
CA ARG A 136 -6.94 4.56 5.46
C ARG A 136 -7.92 3.59 6.10
N ASP A 137 -7.59 2.30 6.05
CA ASP A 137 -8.39 1.22 6.61
C ASP A 137 -7.41 0.16 7.13
N TYR A 138 -7.50 -0.11 8.43
CA TYR A 138 -6.64 -1.09 9.09
C TYR A 138 -6.79 -2.51 8.53
N ARG A 139 -8.00 -2.91 8.13
CA ARG A 139 -8.25 -4.26 7.61
C ARG A 139 -7.67 -4.43 6.23
N ASP A 140 -7.87 -3.47 5.33
CA ASP A 140 -7.28 -3.52 3.99
C ASP A 140 -5.74 -3.47 4.05
N TRP A 141 -5.21 -2.69 4.99
CA TRP A 141 -3.78 -2.67 5.30
C TRP A 141 -3.28 -4.05 5.78
N LEU A 142 -4.01 -4.70 6.70
CA LEU A 142 -3.65 -6.01 7.23
C LEU A 142 -3.74 -7.13 6.17
N LEU A 143 -4.75 -7.07 5.29
CA LEU A 143 -4.87 -7.97 4.13
C LEU A 143 -3.68 -7.79 3.18
N SER A 144 -3.29 -6.55 2.90
CA SER A 144 -2.12 -6.26 2.04
C SER A 144 -0.82 -6.82 2.64
N LEU A 145 -0.65 -6.76 3.96
CA LEU A 145 0.45 -7.41 4.67
C LEU A 145 0.42 -8.94 4.53
N GLY A 146 -0.76 -9.55 4.68
CA GLY A 146 -0.95 -10.98 4.43
C GLY A 146 -0.57 -11.40 3.01
N ASP A 147 -1.03 -10.65 2.01
CA ASP A 147 -0.74 -10.91 0.59
C ASP A 147 0.75 -10.82 0.27
N LEU A 148 1.44 -9.80 0.79
CA LEU A 148 2.88 -9.64 0.64
C LEU A 148 3.65 -10.78 1.32
N TYR A 149 3.22 -11.18 2.52
CA TYR A 149 3.82 -12.30 3.24
C TYR A 149 3.71 -13.60 2.44
N LEU A 150 2.49 -13.96 2.00
CA LEU A 150 2.24 -15.16 1.22
C LEU A 150 2.96 -15.14 -0.12
N ALA A 151 3.02 -13.99 -0.79
CA ALA A 151 3.78 -13.82 -2.02
C ALA A 151 5.29 -14.05 -1.79
N GLY A 152 5.84 -13.60 -0.65
CA GLY A 152 7.23 -13.85 -0.26
C GLY A 152 7.51 -15.34 -0.07
N ILE A 153 6.66 -16.03 0.69
CA ILE A 153 6.78 -17.49 0.88
C ILE A 153 6.69 -18.23 -0.45
N LYS A 154 5.74 -17.88 -1.32
CA LYS A 154 5.61 -18.47 -2.65
C LYS A 154 6.85 -18.24 -3.51
N ALA A 155 7.49 -17.09 -3.36
CA ALA A 155 8.76 -16.76 -4.01
C ALA A 155 9.99 -17.40 -3.33
N LYS A 156 9.79 -18.30 -2.35
CA LYS A 156 10.83 -18.97 -1.55
C LYS A 156 11.72 -18.00 -0.78
N LEU A 157 11.15 -16.88 -0.36
CA LEU A 157 11.78 -15.92 0.55
C LEU A 157 11.23 -16.12 1.96
N ASP A 158 12.04 -15.76 2.94
CA ASP A 158 11.60 -15.59 4.32
C ASP A 158 11.21 -14.12 4.56
N PRO A 159 9.92 -13.81 4.79
CA PRO A 159 9.48 -12.44 5.05
C PRO A 159 9.84 -11.92 6.44
N ALA A 160 10.05 -12.79 7.44
CA ALA A 160 10.21 -12.38 8.84
C ALA A 160 11.38 -11.40 9.05
N PRO A 161 12.58 -11.62 8.47
CA PRO A 161 13.69 -10.68 8.59
C PRO A 161 13.40 -9.32 7.97
N VAL A 162 12.60 -9.27 6.89
CA VAL A 162 12.22 -7.99 6.25
C VAL A 162 11.24 -7.23 7.13
N LEU A 163 10.26 -7.93 7.71
CA LEU A 163 9.29 -7.33 8.65
C LEU A 163 10.00 -6.69 9.84
N LEU A 164 10.91 -7.42 10.50
CA LEU A 164 11.66 -6.91 11.65
C LEU A 164 12.49 -5.67 11.29
N ARG A 165 13.25 -5.72 10.19
CA ARG A 165 14.06 -4.57 9.74
C ARG A 165 13.21 -3.34 9.42
N ILE A 166 12.05 -3.51 8.81
CA ILE A 166 11.18 -2.36 8.51
C ILE A 166 10.42 -1.90 9.77
N ALA A 167 10.07 -2.79 10.69
CA ALA A 167 9.46 -2.46 11.97
C ALA A 167 10.33 -1.48 12.77
N GLU A 168 11.65 -1.71 12.84
CA GLU A 168 12.61 -0.82 13.51
C GLU A 168 12.55 0.65 13.04
N ARG A 169 12.18 0.86 11.78
CA ARG A 169 12.07 2.17 11.12
C ARG A 169 10.65 2.74 11.13
N SER A 170 9.67 1.89 11.43
CA SER A 170 8.24 2.20 11.37
C SER A 170 7.80 3.14 12.47
N ASN A 171 6.61 3.72 12.31
CA ASN A 171 6.03 4.60 13.31
C ASN A 171 5.76 3.83 14.62
N ARG A 172 6.25 4.37 15.73
CA ARG A 172 6.06 3.85 17.09
C ARG A 172 4.75 4.34 17.70
N GLU A 173 4.24 5.45 17.19
CA GLU A 173 2.97 6.01 17.65
C GLU A 173 1.83 5.38 16.88
N ARG A 174 0.77 5.05 17.60
CA ARG A 174 -0.44 4.49 17.02
C ARG A 174 -1.21 5.58 16.27
N HIS A 175 -1.51 5.35 15.00
CA HIS A 175 -2.45 6.19 14.26
C HIS A 175 -3.87 6.07 14.84
N ARG A 176 -4.64 7.17 14.87
CA ARG A 176 -5.99 7.20 15.49
C ARG A 176 -6.96 6.16 14.89
N ALA A 177 -6.81 5.85 13.60
CA ALA A 177 -7.65 4.89 12.89
C ALA A 177 -7.22 3.42 13.08
N ALA A 178 -6.11 3.16 13.78
CA ALA A 178 -5.53 1.83 13.96
C ALA A 178 -5.58 1.39 15.43
N PRO A 179 -5.72 0.09 15.71
CA PRO A 179 -5.71 -0.43 17.08
C PRO A 179 -4.30 -0.47 17.69
N THR A 180 -3.27 -0.59 16.85
CA THR A 180 -1.87 -0.84 17.25
C THR A 180 -0.92 -0.03 16.36
N ALA A 181 0.25 0.37 16.89
CA ALA A 181 1.25 1.08 16.10
C ALA A 181 1.83 0.19 14.98
N THR A 182 2.17 0.79 13.84
CA THR A 182 2.66 0.05 12.65
C THR A 182 3.90 -0.75 12.95
N ARG A 183 4.82 -0.21 13.76
CA ARG A 183 5.98 -0.95 14.25
C ARG A 183 5.57 -2.27 14.91
N ASP A 184 4.70 -2.21 15.91
CA ASP A 184 4.37 -3.39 16.72
C ASP A 184 3.61 -4.44 15.90
N VAL A 185 2.80 -4.02 14.94
CA VAL A 185 2.11 -4.95 14.03
C VAL A 185 3.10 -5.69 13.13
N LEU A 186 4.11 -5.00 12.59
CA LEU A 186 5.14 -5.64 11.77
C LEU A 186 6.06 -6.54 12.60
N GLU A 187 6.46 -6.09 13.79
CA GLU A 187 7.34 -6.83 14.71
C GLU A 187 6.65 -8.11 15.22
N GLY A 188 5.35 -8.04 15.50
CA GLY A 188 4.55 -9.15 16.05
C GLY A 188 3.67 -9.89 15.04
N PHE A 189 3.89 -9.72 13.73
CA PHE A 189 2.94 -10.19 12.71
C PHE A 189 2.67 -11.70 12.81
N GLU A 190 3.70 -12.52 12.92
CA GLU A 190 3.58 -13.99 12.98
C GLU A 190 2.91 -14.49 14.26
N GLN A 191 2.92 -13.70 15.33
CA GLN A 191 2.25 -14.01 16.59
C GLN A 191 0.78 -13.53 16.61
N SER A 192 0.34 -12.82 15.56
CA SER A 192 -1.01 -12.30 15.49
C SER A 192 -2.06 -13.39 15.28
N ALA A 193 -3.26 -13.15 15.81
CA ALA A 193 -4.41 -14.04 15.55
C ALA A 193 -4.75 -14.14 14.06
N TYR A 194 -4.54 -13.04 13.31
CA TYR A 194 -4.73 -13.03 11.87
C TYR A 194 -3.76 -13.99 11.17
N PHE A 195 -2.48 -13.99 11.54
CA PHE A 195 -1.52 -14.95 11.00
C PHE A 195 -1.91 -16.39 11.31
N GLY A 196 -2.26 -16.68 12.56
CA GLY A 196 -2.65 -18.03 12.98
C GLY A 196 -3.90 -18.58 12.27
N THR A 197 -4.89 -17.73 12.04
CA THR A 197 -6.18 -18.14 11.47
C THR A 197 -6.27 -18.00 9.96
N THR A 198 -5.50 -17.09 9.35
CA THR A 198 -5.62 -16.76 7.93
C THR A 198 -4.37 -17.15 7.15
N ILE A 199 -3.16 -16.89 7.67
CA ILE A 199 -1.91 -17.10 6.91
C ILE A 199 -1.39 -18.54 7.05
N LEU A 200 -1.25 -19.05 8.27
CA LEU A 200 -0.75 -20.41 8.53
C LEU A 200 -1.46 -21.53 7.74
N PRO A 201 -2.79 -21.50 7.51
CA PRO A 201 -3.46 -22.51 6.71
C PRO A 201 -2.91 -22.66 5.28
N HIS A 202 -2.32 -21.60 4.70
CA HIS A 202 -1.73 -21.65 3.36
C HIS A 202 -0.39 -22.39 3.29
N PHE A 203 0.26 -22.68 4.43
CA PHE A 203 1.53 -23.44 4.44
C PHE A 203 1.32 -24.95 4.43
N LYS A 204 0.09 -25.40 4.68
CA LYS A 204 -0.27 -26.82 4.75
C LYS A 204 -0.76 -27.38 3.40
N GLN A 205 -0.73 -26.57 2.35
CA GLN A 205 -1.14 -26.89 0.99
C GLN A 205 0.09 -26.97 0.09
#